data_AF-A0A0K2ZPB4-F1
#
_entry.id   AF-A0A0K2ZPB4-F1
#
_cell.length_a   1.000
_cell.length_b   1.000
_cell.length_c   1.000
_cell.angle_alpha   90.00
_cell.angle_beta   90.00
_cell.angle_gamma   90.00
#
_symmetry.space_group_name_H-M   'P 1'
#
loop_
_entity.id
_entity.type
_entity.pdbx_description
1 polymer ?
#
loop_
_entity_poly.entity_id
_entity_poly.type
_entity_poly.pdbx_seq_one_letter_code
_entity_poly.pdbx_strand_id
1 'polypeptide(L)'
;MSDTLSRNGTPYLACIMAETRGGPYYIATAPTPQALEILGRTLRERNGVRGETEDPVAILAVWYEECENEVAALLRAAEIS
;
A
#
# COMPACT_ATOMS: atom_id res chain seq x y z
N MET A 1 -24.17 16.17 -10.07
CA MET A 1 -23.72 15.19 -9.05
C MET A 1 -22.20 15.29 -8.93
N SER A 2 -21.68 16.36 -8.33
CA SER A 2 -20.22 16.60 -8.28
C SER A 2 -19.79 17.53 -7.12
N ASP A 3 -20.39 17.41 -5.94
CA ASP A 3 -20.00 18.24 -4.78
C ASP A 3 -19.83 17.45 -3.47
N THR A 4 -20.30 16.21 -3.39
CA THR A 4 -20.15 15.37 -2.20
C THR A 4 -18.77 14.74 -2.06
N LEU A 5 -18.05 14.54 -3.17
CA LEU A 5 -16.70 13.95 -3.19
C LEU A 5 -15.60 14.92 -2.72
N SER A 6 -15.86 16.23 -2.71
CA SER A 6 -14.85 17.23 -2.34
C SER A 6 -14.80 17.56 -0.84
N ARG A 7 -15.75 17.05 -0.04
CA ARG A 7 -15.81 17.25 1.41
C ARG A 7 -15.04 16.20 2.21
N ASN A 8 -14.90 15.00 1.66
CA ASN A 8 -14.02 13.98 2.20
C ASN A 8 -12.67 14.15 1.51
N GLY A 9 -11.57 14.04 2.25
CA GLY A 9 -10.22 14.23 1.71
C GLY A 9 -9.93 13.29 0.54
N THR A 10 -8.74 13.41 -0.06
CA THR A 10 -8.27 12.43 -1.05
C THR A 10 -8.46 11.02 -0.47
N PRO A 11 -9.18 10.10 -1.14
CA PRO A 11 -9.40 8.75 -0.63
C PRO A 11 -8.05 8.03 -0.50
N TYR A 12 -7.84 7.32 0.61
CA TYR A 12 -6.60 6.56 0.84
C TYR A 12 -6.91 5.07 0.90
N LEU A 13 -5.92 4.25 0.62
CA LEU A 13 -5.98 2.81 0.77
C LEU A 13 -5.27 2.40 2.05
N ALA A 14 -5.85 1.49 2.82
CA ALA A 14 -5.12 0.61 3.73
C ALA A 14 -4.85 -0.71 2.98
N CYS A 15 -3.60 -1.16 2.93
CA CYS A 15 -3.22 -2.33 2.13
C CYS A 15 -2.31 -3.30 2.87
N ILE A 16 -2.51 -4.58 2.57
CA ILE A 16 -1.58 -5.66 2.90
C ILE A 16 -0.84 -6.00 1.61
N MET A 17 0.48 -5.94 1.66
CA MET A 17 1.36 -6.31 0.57
C MET A 17 2.16 -7.55 0.96
N ALA A 18 2.38 -8.44 0.01
CA ALA A 18 3.15 -9.66 0.21
C ALA A 18 4.28 -9.78 -0.80
N GLU A 19 5.38 -10.37 -0.35
CA GLU A 19 6.46 -10.83 -1.22
C GLU A 19 6.07 -12.12 -1.94
N THR A 20 6.31 -12.20 -3.26
CA THR A 20 5.94 -13.37 -4.06
C THR A 20 6.68 -14.67 -3.68
N ARG A 21 7.76 -14.60 -2.90
CA ARG A 21 8.56 -15.77 -2.48
C ARG A 21 8.23 -16.28 -1.07
N GLY A 22 7.04 -15.95 -0.55
CA GLY A 22 6.64 -16.35 0.80
C GLY A 22 7.37 -15.58 1.90
N GLY A 23 7.81 -14.36 1.58
CA GLY A 23 8.42 -13.43 2.53
C GLY A 23 7.39 -12.73 3.41
N PRO A 24 7.82 -11.74 4.20
CA PRO A 24 6.94 -11.04 5.13
C PRO A 24 5.79 -10.32 4.44
N TYR A 25 4.69 -10.15 5.19
CA TYR A 25 3.63 -9.22 4.83
C TYR A 25 3.98 -7.82 5.32
N TYR A 26 3.60 -6.82 4.54
CA TYR A 26 3.75 -5.41 4.86
C TYR A 26 2.38 -4.75 4.91
N ILE A 27 2.14 -3.95 5.93
CA ILE A 27 0.97 -3.09 6.01
C ILE A 27 1.40 -1.69 5.58
N ALA A 28 0.67 -1.07 4.66
CA ALA A 28 0.95 0.28 4.20
C ALA A 28 -0.33 1.07 3.90
N THR A 29 -0.17 2.38 3.75
CA THR A 29 -1.23 3.29 3.31
C THR A 29 -0.83 4.04 2.04
N ALA A 30 -1.79 4.30 1.14
CA ALA A 30 -1.53 4.95 -0.16
C ALA A 30 -2.65 5.93 -0.56
N PRO A 31 -2.36 7.10 -1.14
CA PRO A 31 -3.38 8.09 -1.50
C PRO A 31 -4.27 7.73 -2.71
N THR A 32 -4.03 6.63 -3.43
CA THR A 32 -4.88 6.11 -4.54
C THR A 32 -4.41 4.69 -4.93
N PRO A 33 -5.19 3.89 -5.68
CA PRO A 33 -4.71 2.66 -6.30
C PRO A 33 -3.46 2.85 -7.17
N GLN A 34 -3.31 3.99 -7.87
CA GLN A 34 -2.11 4.32 -8.63
C GLN A 34 -0.88 4.48 -7.74
N ALA A 35 -1.06 4.89 -6.48
CA ALA A 35 0.02 4.97 -5.51
C ALA A 35 0.51 3.59 -5.03
N LEU A 36 -0.25 2.49 -5.26
CA LEU A 36 0.24 1.13 -5.00
C LEU A 36 1.42 0.77 -5.91
N GLU A 37 1.46 1.28 -7.14
CA GLU A 37 2.62 1.08 -8.03
C GLU A 37 3.87 1.77 -7.48
N ILE A 38 3.70 2.96 -6.89
CA ILE A 38 4.77 3.72 -6.23
C ILE A 38 5.24 2.98 -4.98
N LEU A 39 4.32 2.50 -4.13
CA LEU A 39 4.66 1.69 -2.96
C LEU A 39 5.41 0.40 -3.33
N GLY A 40 4.94 -0.32 -4.35
CA GLY A 40 5.62 -1.50 -4.86
C GLY A 40 7.02 -1.18 -5.41
N ARG A 41 7.23 0.01 -5.99
CA ARG A 41 8.56 0.49 -6.39
C ARG A 41 9.44 0.78 -5.17
N THR A 42 8.97 1.57 -4.20
CA THR A 42 9.72 1.93 -2.99
C THR A 42 10.17 0.69 -2.21
N LEU A 43 9.30 -0.32 -2.12
CA LEU A 43 9.66 -1.56 -1.42
C LEU A 43 10.63 -2.44 -2.22
N ARG A 44 10.51 -2.49 -3.56
CA ARG A 44 11.54 -3.13 -4.41
C ARG A 44 12.90 -2.45 -4.27
N GLU A 45 12.94 -1.12 -4.23
CA GLU A 45 14.16 -0.35 -3.98
C GLU A 45 14.75 -0.69 -2.60
N ARG A 46 13.91 -0.78 -1.56
CA ARG A 46 14.33 -1.20 -0.22
C ARG A 46 14.93 -2.61 -0.21
N ASN A 47 14.35 -3.56 -0.94
CA ASN A 47 14.89 -4.92 -1.03
C ASN A 47 16.17 -4.97 -1.88
N GLY A 48 16.27 -4.17 -2.94
CA GLY A 48 17.50 -4.01 -3.73
C GLY A 48 18.69 -3.51 -2.90
N VAL A 49 18.47 -2.62 -1.93
CA VAL A 49 19.51 -2.16 -0.99
C VAL A 49 20.00 -3.29 -0.06
N ARG A 50 19.19 -4.33 0.19
CA ARG A 50 19.58 -5.49 1.04
C ARG A 50 20.46 -6.50 0.32
N GLY A 51 20.83 -6.27 -0.94
CA GLY A 51 21.73 -7.16 -1.68
C GLY A 51 21.07 -8.42 -2.24
N GLU A 52 19.73 -8.48 -2.24
CA GLU A 52 18.96 -9.55 -2.87
C GLU A 52 18.93 -9.30 -4.39
N THR A 53 19.98 -9.76 -5.09
CA THR A 53 20.15 -9.60 -6.54
C THR A 53 19.57 -10.76 -7.37
N GLU A 54 19.10 -11.83 -6.73
CA GLU A 54 18.49 -12.97 -7.41
C GLU A 54 16.99 -12.76 -7.59
N ASP A 55 16.61 -12.22 -8.76
CA ASP A 55 15.22 -11.99 -9.22
C ASP A 55 14.45 -11.00 -8.31
N PRO A 56 13.97 -9.86 -8.82
CA PRO A 56 13.28 -8.89 -7.97
C PRO A 56 12.06 -9.54 -7.33
N VAL A 57 12.08 -9.71 -6.01
CA VAL A 57 10.91 -10.10 -5.23
C VAL A 57 9.79 -9.13 -5.60
N ALA A 58 8.77 -9.65 -6.28
CA ALA A 58 7.62 -8.83 -6.64
C ALA A 58 6.80 -8.62 -5.37
N ILE A 59 6.37 -7.39 -5.16
CA ILE A 59 5.53 -7.02 -4.03
C ILE A 59 4.15 -6.73 -4.60
N LEU A 60 3.20 -7.54 -4.16
CA LEU A 60 1.82 -7.51 -4.63
C LEU A 60 0.93 -7.03 -3.51
N ALA A 61 0.01 -6.12 -3.80
CA ALA A 61 -1.11 -5.86 -2.90
C ALA A 61 -2.02 -7.09 -2.92
N VAL A 62 -2.02 -7.86 -1.82
CA VAL A 62 -2.86 -9.05 -1.68
C VAL A 62 -4.25 -8.70 -1.15
N TRP A 63 -4.38 -7.52 -0.53
CA TRP A 63 -5.64 -6.97 -0.06
C TRP A 63 -5.52 -5.45 0.06
N TYR A 64 -6.59 -4.73 -0.24
CA TYR A 64 -6.72 -3.31 0.05
C TYR A 64 -8.17 -2.93 0.37
N GLU A 65 -8.32 -1.90 1.20
CA GLU A 65 -9.60 -1.26 1.52
C GLU A 65 -9.47 0.24 1.28
N GLU A 66 -10.45 0.80 0.57
CA GLU A 66 -10.53 2.24 0.34
C GLU A 66 -11.17 2.92 1.55
N CYS A 67 -10.46 3.88 2.09
CA CYS A 67 -10.82 4.69 3.23
C CYS A 67 -11.02 6.14 2.79
N GLU A 68 -11.91 6.82 3.49
CA GLU A 68 -12.33 8.18 3.20
C GLU A 68 -11.23 9.26 3.32
N ASN A 69 -10.14 8.97 4.02
CA ASN A 69 -8.96 9.84 4.13
C ASN A 69 -7.74 9.07 4.71
N GLU A 70 -6.58 9.74 4.77
CA GLU A 70 -5.33 9.19 5.31
C GLU A 70 -5.45 8.69 6.75
N VAL A 71 -6.12 9.44 7.62
CA VAL A 71 -6.26 9.07 9.03
C VAL A 71 -7.10 7.79 9.17
N ALA A 72 -8.20 7.69 8.43
CA ALA A 72 -9.01 6.47 8.38
C ALA A 72 -8.20 5.27 7.86
N ALA A 73 -7.37 5.46 6.82
CA ALA A 73 -6.50 4.40 6.32
C ALA A 73 -5.43 3.98 7.34
N LEU A 74 -4.85 4.92 8.09
CA LEU A 74 -3.87 4.63 9.15
C LEU A 74 -4.51 3.87 10.32
N LEU A 75 -5.70 4.27 10.75
CA LEU A 75 -6.46 3.56 11.78
C LEU A 75 -6.79 2.15 11.31
N ARG A 76 -7.24 2.01 10.06
CA ARG A 76 -7.56 0.70 9.48
C ARG A 76 -6.32 -0.19 9.37
N ALA A 77 -5.19 0.36 8.95
CA ALA A 77 -3.91 -0.34 8.92
C ALA A 77 -3.48 -0.83 10.32
N ALA A 78 -3.72 -0.03 11.37
CA ALA A 78 -3.42 -0.41 12.75
C ALA A 78 -4.32 -1.54 13.27
N GLU A 79 -5.59 -1.60 12.83
CA GLU A 79 -6.52 -2.69 13.20
C GLU A 79 -6.16 -4.03 12.55
N ILE A 80 -5.51 -4.00 11.38
CA ILE A 80 -5.11 -5.19 10.62
C ILE A 80 -3.82 -5.80 11.19
N SER A 81 -3.01 -5.01 11.90
CA SER A 81 -1.69 -5.40 12.43
C SER A 81 -1.76 -6.26 13.70
#